data_AF-A0A1H7NK53-F1
#
_entry.id   AF-A0A1H7NK53-F1
#
_cell.length_a   1.000
_cell.length_b   1.000
_cell.length_c   1.000
_cell.angle_alpha   90.00
_cell.angle_beta   90.00
_cell.angle_gamma   90.00
#
_symmetry.space_group_name_H-M   'P 1'
#
loop_
_entity.id
_entity.type
_entity.pdbx_description
1 polymer ?
#
loop_
_entity_poly.entity_id
_entity_poly.type
_entity_poly.pdbx_seq_one_letter_code
_entity_poly.pdbx_strand_id
1 'polypeptide(L)'
;MSRHLMIMIIFMGLVGCTSNTSPPPIPQFTLQNKQKDVDGYYKYATYWFRGQLKDGIPHGKGSCRTLYLTELGKSEWINSSCEFKAGQRVDDWHKQRLERSLALTNAERQNELRVESERKAREIQQRREAAAERQANQQMWANAALHGLNTLNSTMQQAENDRIRFNARISKTISNAQQQRQHMEQVNQTRSTSSNAFSSQKSSSIDKSKEGVKKDEQELLKKQEQQRKQEAEQKQQALVKKQEEEKRQKELERKKQEDLRLAAEAQKKQQAENYNRAIRAGTRVGAISCHGGKSTRIVGVLGKAQRPKHVYNACRLQEVRYRCPSESNWRHTSRSDWLLNNACIGVGDDVTVNVSCPAEQLIVQATRFSCDVK
;
A
#
# COMPACT_ATOMS: atom_id res chain seq x y z
N MET A 1 -42.00 -35.44 -24.01
CA MET A 1 -41.28 -34.91 -25.20
C MET A 1 -41.76 -33.47 -25.42
N SER A 2 -40.85 -32.56 -25.79
CA SER A 2 -40.99 -31.08 -25.92
C SER A 2 -41.26 -30.35 -24.60
N ARG A 3 -40.30 -29.73 -23.87
CA ARG A 3 -39.30 -28.70 -24.21
C ARG A 3 -39.90 -27.44 -24.87
N HIS A 4 -40.60 -26.63 -24.08
CA HIS A 4 -40.71 -25.19 -24.34
C HIS A 4 -39.80 -24.42 -23.40
N LEU A 5 -38.67 -24.04 -23.98
CA LEU A 5 -37.64 -23.17 -23.46
C LEU A 5 -38.23 -21.74 -23.37
N MET A 6 -38.60 -21.29 -22.18
CA MET A 6 -38.96 -19.89 -21.94
C MET A 6 -37.67 -19.06 -21.99
N ILE A 7 -37.47 -18.38 -23.11
CA ILE A 7 -36.42 -17.38 -23.29
C ILE A 7 -36.85 -16.14 -22.50
N MET A 8 -36.25 -15.94 -21.33
CA MET A 8 -36.25 -14.65 -20.64
C MET A 8 -35.40 -13.68 -21.46
N ILE A 9 -36.05 -12.89 -22.31
CA ILE A 9 -35.43 -11.72 -22.94
C ILE A 9 -35.26 -10.67 -21.85
N ILE A 10 -34.02 -10.53 -21.39
CA ILE A 10 -33.55 -9.42 -20.58
C ILE A 10 -33.67 -8.17 -21.46
N PHE A 11 -34.72 -7.39 -21.23
CA PHE A 11 -34.86 -6.03 -21.74
C PHE A 11 -33.79 -5.17 -21.05
N MET A 12 -32.57 -5.19 -21.59
CA MET A 12 -31.57 -4.18 -21.29
C MET A 12 -32.12 -2.85 -21.80
N GLY A 13 -32.64 -2.06 -20.86
CA GLY A 13 -32.93 -0.65 -21.05
C GLY A 13 -31.66 0.06 -21.48
N LEU A 14 -31.49 0.19 -22.79
CA LEU A 14 -30.66 1.20 -23.43
C LEU A 14 -31.28 2.56 -23.10
N VAL A 15 -31.02 3.05 -21.88
CA VAL A 15 -31.03 4.48 -21.60
C VAL A 15 -29.79 5.01 -22.30
N GLY A 16 -29.94 5.24 -23.60
CA GLY A 16 -28.97 5.99 -24.38
C GLY A 16 -28.81 7.35 -23.72
N CYS A 17 -27.66 7.56 -23.10
CA CYS A 17 -27.17 8.88 -22.74
C CYS A 17 -26.92 9.68 -24.03
N THR A 18 -27.97 10.08 -24.73
CA THR A 18 -27.93 11.23 -25.64
C THR A 18 -28.06 12.49 -24.80
N SER A 19 -27.19 12.65 -23.81
CA SER A 19 -26.90 13.98 -23.29
C SER A 19 -26.16 14.68 -24.41
N ASN A 20 -26.95 15.42 -25.18
CA ASN A 20 -26.57 16.42 -26.15
C ASN A 20 -25.78 17.51 -25.42
N THR A 21 -24.60 17.16 -24.90
CA THR A 21 -23.61 18.12 -24.40
C THR A 21 -23.01 18.74 -25.64
N SER A 22 -23.67 19.79 -26.13
CA SER A 22 -22.96 20.85 -26.83
C SER A 22 -21.67 21.10 -26.05
N PRO A 23 -20.48 21.03 -26.68
CA PRO A 23 -19.25 21.37 -26.00
C PRO A 23 -19.44 22.74 -25.34
N PRO A 24 -19.01 22.91 -24.07
CA PRO A 24 -19.18 24.19 -23.39
C PRO A 24 -18.59 25.29 -24.28
N PRO A 25 -19.28 26.44 -24.43
CA PRO A 25 -18.80 27.53 -25.27
C PRO A 25 -17.38 27.86 -24.85
N ILE A 26 -16.46 27.72 -25.80
CA ILE A 26 -15.04 28.00 -25.60
C ILE A 26 -14.96 29.45 -25.13
N PRO A 27 -14.36 29.73 -23.96
CA PRO A 27 -14.28 31.09 -23.46
C PRO A 27 -13.61 31.95 -24.54
N GLN A 28 -14.33 32.97 -25.01
CA GLN A 28 -13.78 33.91 -25.97
C GLN A 28 -12.70 34.71 -25.25
N PHE A 29 -11.44 34.38 -25.53
CA PHE A 29 -10.32 35.19 -25.07
C PHE A 29 -10.34 36.47 -25.91
N THR A 30 -10.83 37.57 -25.34
CA THR A 30 -10.57 38.91 -25.89
C THR A 30 -9.07 39.22 -25.74
N LEU A 31 -8.49 39.92 -26.71
CA LEU A 31 -7.08 40.37 -26.66
C LEU A 31 -6.74 40.92 -25.27
N GLN A 32 -5.72 40.32 -24.62
CA GLN A 32 -5.26 40.79 -23.31
C GLN A 32 -4.68 42.21 -23.38
N ASN A 33 -4.22 42.63 -24.56
CA ASN A 33 -3.75 43.97 -24.82
C ASN A 33 -3.99 44.32 -26.30
N LYS A 34 -4.70 45.42 -26.58
CA LYS A 34 -4.89 45.90 -27.97
C LYS A 34 -3.64 46.58 -28.54
N GLN A 35 -2.60 46.76 -27.72
CA GLN A 35 -1.32 47.31 -28.13
C GLN A 35 -0.53 46.28 -28.94
N LYS A 36 -0.05 46.70 -30.12
CA LYS A 36 0.93 45.97 -30.91
C LYS A 36 2.31 46.10 -30.25
N ASP A 37 3.17 45.10 -30.41
CA ASP A 37 4.60 45.28 -30.17
C ASP A 37 5.25 46.17 -31.26
N VAL A 38 6.55 46.40 -31.09
CA VAL A 38 7.39 47.17 -32.03
C VAL A 38 7.39 46.61 -33.46
N ASP A 39 7.10 45.32 -33.63
CA ASP A 39 7.10 44.61 -34.91
C ASP A 39 5.69 44.43 -35.49
N GLY A 40 4.68 45.00 -34.83
CA GLY A 40 3.28 45.00 -35.26
C GLY A 40 2.47 43.76 -34.86
N TYR A 41 2.96 42.92 -33.94
CA TYR A 41 2.25 41.74 -33.45
C TYR A 41 1.34 42.07 -32.26
N TYR A 42 0.13 41.49 -32.29
CA TYR A 42 -0.81 41.48 -31.18
C TYR A 42 -0.59 40.26 -30.30
N LYS A 43 -0.47 40.45 -28.98
CA LYS A 43 -0.39 39.33 -28.03
C LYS A 43 -1.77 38.71 -27.80
N TYR A 44 -1.96 37.48 -28.25
CA TYR A 44 -3.19 36.71 -28.12
C TYR A 44 -2.92 35.35 -27.47
N ALA A 45 -3.35 35.17 -26.22
CA ALA A 45 -3.04 33.99 -25.41
C ALA A 45 -1.51 33.71 -25.35
N THR A 46 -1.07 32.56 -25.86
CA THR A 46 0.35 32.16 -25.96
C THR A 46 1.00 32.55 -27.29
N TYR A 47 0.27 33.21 -28.18
CA TYR A 47 0.71 33.57 -29.52
C TYR A 47 0.90 35.08 -29.65
N TRP A 48 1.81 35.45 -30.53
CA TRP A 48 1.92 36.80 -31.06
C TRP A 48 1.48 36.74 -32.51
N PHE A 49 0.42 37.47 -32.86
CA PHE A 49 -0.22 37.41 -34.17
C PHE A 49 -0.13 38.75 -34.90
N ARG A 50 0.30 38.73 -36.16
CA ARG A 50 0.30 39.88 -37.06
C ARG A 50 -0.59 39.58 -38.25
N GLY A 51 -1.75 40.21 -38.31
CA GLY A 51 -2.74 40.02 -39.36
C GLY A 51 -4.05 40.73 -39.07
N GLN A 52 -5.11 40.33 -39.76
CA GLN A 52 -6.43 40.94 -39.60
C GLN A 52 -7.08 40.50 -38.28
N LEU A 53 -7.66 41.47 -37.58
CA LEU A 53 -8.48 41.21 -36.39
C LEU A 53 -9.95 41.45 -36.76
N LYS A 54 -10.84 40.56 -36.30
CA LYS A 54 -12.29 40.75 -36.34
C LYS A 54 -12.78 40.86 -34.90
N ASP A 55 -13.39 41.99 -34.55
CA ASP A 55 -13.87 42.28 -33.18
C ASP A 55 -12.79 42.16 -32.10
N GLY A 56 -11.54 42.50 -32.45
CA GLY A 56 -10.41 42.37 -31.54
C GLY A 56 -9.97 40.91 -31.30
N ILE A 57 -10.31 40.01 -32.22
CA ILE A 57 -9.90 38.59 -32.18
C ILE A 57 -9.17 38.26 -33.49
N PRO A 58 -8.03 37.53 -33.46
CA PRO A 58 -7.37 37.05 -34.67
C PRO A 58 -8.33 36.31 -35.61
N HIS A 59 -8.35 36.73 -36.88
CA HIS A 59 -9.21 36.15 -37.91
C HIS A 59 -8.53 36.17 -39.28
N GLY A 60 -8.51 35.04 -39.97
CA GLY A 60 -7.87 34.88 -41.28
C GLY A 60 -6.38 34.55 -41.19
N LYS A 61 -5.67 34.72 -42.31
CA LYS A 61 -4.24 34.41 -42.46
C LYS A 61 -3.38 35.55 -41.93
N GLY A 62 -2.22 35.21 -41.36
CA GLY A 62 -1.24 36.16 -40.88
C GLY A 62 0.11 35.52 -40.54
N SER A 63 0.92 36.23 -39.77
CA SER A 63 2.19 35.74 -39.25
C SER A 63 2.10 35.54 -37.75
N CYS A 64 2.57 34.40 -37.27
CA CYS A 64 2.61 34.05 -35.86
C CYS A 64 4.04 33.94 -35.35
N ARG A 65 4.26 34.54 -34.19
CA ARG A 65 5.40 34.33 -33.31
C ARG A 65 4.94 33.43 -32.17
N THR A 66 5.54 32.26 -32.03
CA THR A 66 5.16 31.34 -30.97
C THR A 66 6.40 30.74 -30.34
N LEU A 67 6.41 30.71 -29.01
CA LEU A 67 7.46 30.10 -28.24
C LEU A 67 7.17 28.60 -28.13
N TYR A 68 8.07 27.77 -28.65
CA TYR A 68 7.94 26.31 -28.58
C TYR A 68 9.09 25.72 -27.77
N LEU A 69 8.80 24.64 -27.06
CA LEU A 69 9.86 23.72 -26.61
C LEU A 69 10.34 22.90 -27.82
N THR A 70 11.65 22.81 -27.97
CA THR A 70 12.33 21.92 -28.91
C THR A 70 12.51 20.54 -28.32
N GLU A 71 12.86 19.55 -29.15
CA GLU A 71 13.18 18.17 -28.72
C GLU A 71 14.35 18.13 -27.72
N LEU A 72 15.17 19.19 -27.68
CA LEU A 72 16.28 19.37 -26.74
C LEU A 72 15.88 20.12 -25.45
N GLY A 73 14.59 20.34 -25.22
CA GLY A 73 14.08 21.05 -24.04
C GLY A 73 14.33 22.57 -24.03
N LYS A 74 14.89 23.14 -25.11
CA LYS A 74 15.12 24.59 -25.23
C LYS A 74 13.87 25.29 -25.78
N SER A 75 13.58 26.48 -25.25
CA SER A 75 12.48 27.31 -25.75
C SER A 75 12.95 28.20 -26.90
N GLU A 76 12.33 28.11 -28.07
CA GLU A 76 12.68 28.89 -29.26
C GLU A 76 11.46 29.64 -29.82
N TRP A 77 11.66 30.90 -30.19
CA TRP A 77 10.68 31.73 -30.87
C TRP A 77 10.69 31.42 -32.36
N ILE A 78 9.56 30.97 -32.89
CA ILE A 78 9.42 30.63 -34.32
C ILE A 78 8.43 31.58 -34.97
N ASN A 79 8.87 32.18 -36.07
CA ASN A 79 8.04 32.95 -36.98
C ASN A 79 7.47 31.99 -38.04
N SER A 80 6.15 31.90 -38.15
CA SER A 80 5.47 31.03 -39.13
C SER A 80 4.23 31.71 -39.70
N SER A 81 3.83 31.33 -40.91
CA SER A 81 2.47 31.64 -41.39
C SER A 81 1.46 30.90 -40.53
N CYS A 82 0.37 31.56 -40.16
CA CYS A 82 -0.70 30.97 -39.38
C CYS A 82 -2.07 31.42 -39.85
N GLU A 83 -3.08 30.63 -39.54
CA GLU A 83 -4.47 30.93 -39.87
C GLU A 83 -5.33 30.83 -38.62
N PHE A 84 -6.17 31.83 -38.39
CA PHE A 84 -7.12 31.86 -37.28
C PHE A 84 -8.56 31.84 -37.75
N LYS A 85 -9.39 31.05 -37.06
CA LYS A 85 -10.85 31.05 -37.22
C LYS A 85 -11.48 31.25 -35.86
N ALA A 86 -12.21 32.36 -35.71
CA ALA A 86 -12.85 32.77 -34.45
C ALA A 86 -11.90 32.74 -33.24
N GLY A 87 -10.67 33.24 -33.39
CA GLY A 87 -9.66 33.27 -32.32
C GLY A 87 -8.92 31.97 -32.07
N GLN A 88 -9.26 30.88 -32.75
CA GLN A 88 -8.50 29.63 -32.69
C GLN A 88 -7.54 29.52 -33.86
N ARG A 89 -6.30 29.12 -33.58
CA ARG A 89 -5.31 28.82 -34.60
C ARG A 89 -5.64 27.47 -35.25
N VAL A 90 -5.86 27.47 -36.56
CA VAL A 90 -6.38 26.31 -37.32
C VAL A 90 -5.40 25.74 -38.35
N ASP A 91 -4.20 26.32 -38.49
CA ASP A 91 -3.19 25.81 -39.43
C ASP A 91 -2.66 24.42 -39.05
N ASP A 92 -2.40 23.61 -40.08
CA ASP A 92 -1.99 22.21 -39.93
C ASP A 92 -0.62 22.07 -39.27
N TRP A 93 0.26 23.05 -39.45
CA TRP A 93 1.57 23.08 -38.79
C TRP A 93 1.42 23.13 -37.26
N HIS A 94 0.50 23.97 -36.77
CA HIS A 94 0.20 24.03 -35.34
C HIS A 94 -0.40 22.73 -34.81
N LYS A 95 -1.34 22.11 -35.56
CA LYS A 95 -1.94 20.82 -35.19
C LYS A 95 -0.91 19.70 -35.08
N GLN A 96 -0.11 19.50 -36.14
CA GLN A 96 0.92 18.45 -36.18
C GLN A 96 1.92 18.60 -35.03
N ARG A 97 2.31 19.83 -34.69
CA ARG A 97 3.27 20.07 -33.61
C ARG A 97 2.66 19.88 -32.23
N LEU A 98 1.40 20.25 -32.03
CA LEU A 98 0.67 19.98 -30.79
C LEU A 98 0.53 18.46 -30.57
N GLU A 99 0.22 17.71 -31.63
CA GLU A 99 0.18 16.25 -31.61
C GLU A 99 1.55 15.64 -31.25
N ARG A 100 2.65 16.12 -31.86
CA ARG A 100 4.01 15.69 -31.49
C ARG A 100 4.37 16.00 -30.05
N SER A 101 4.05 17.20 -29.56
CA SER A 101 4.31 17.58 -28.17
C SER A 101 3.52 16.70 -27.20
N LEU A 102 2.25 16.43 -27.47
CA LEU A 102 1.43 15.52 -26.68
C LEU A 102 1.95 14.09 -26.72
N ALA A 103 2.41 13.62 -27.88
CA ALA A 103 3.02 12.31 -28.04
C ALA A 103 4.30 12.16 -27.18
N LEU A 104 5.18 13.17 -27.19
CA LEU A 104 6.38 13.20 -26.35
C LEU A 104 6.03 13.17 -24.86
N THR A 105 5.12 14.03 -24.41
CA THR A 105 4.68 14.06 -23.00
C THR A 105 4.01 12.74 -22.58
N ASN A 106 3.24 12.11 -23.47
CA ASN A 106 2.65 10.81 -23.21
C ASN A 106 3.71 9.70 -23.14
N ALA A 107 4.73 9.74 -24.00
CA ALA A 107 5.83 8.78 -23.98
C ALA A 107 6.68 8.90 -22.70
N GLU A 108 7.00 10.13 -22.27
CA GLU A 108 7.68 10.38 -20.99
C GLU A 108 6.86 9.83 -19.82
N ARG A 109 5.56 10.12 -19.80
CA ARG A 109 4.65 9.62 -18.76
C ARG A 109 4.54 8.10 -18.74
N GLN A 110 4.52 7.45 -19.91
CA GLN A 110 4.54 5.99 -19.99
C GLN A 110 5.86 5.42 -19.47
N ASN A 111 6.99 6.07 -19.76
CA ASN A 111 8.28 5.63 -19.25
C ASN A 111 8.39 5.81 -17.72
N GLU A 112 7.89 6.92 -17.16
CA GLU A 112 7.80 7.14 -15.71
C GLU A 112 6.98 6.03 -15.03
N LEU A 113 5.80 5.72 -15.58
CA LEU A 113 4.94 4.64 -15.06
C LEU A 113 5.63 3.27 -15.14
N ARG A 114 6.38 3.00 -16.22
CA ARG A 114 7.15 1.76 -16.37
C ARG A 114 8.24 1.67 -15.30
N VAL A 115 9.05 2.70 -15.13
CA VAL A 115 10.11 2.75 -14.10
C VAL A 115 9.53 2.59 -12.70
N GLU A 116 8.40 3.24 -12.42
CA GLU A 116 7.71 3.08 -11.12
C GLU A 116 7.21 1.64 -10.92
N SER A 117 6.67 1.01 -11.96
CA SER A 117 6.22 -0.38 -11.90
C SER A 117 7.37 -1.37 -11.66
N GLU A 118 8.51 -1.17 -12.32
CA GLU A 118 9.71 -1.99 -12.14
C GLU A 118 10.27 -1.83 -10.72
N ARG A 119 10.28 -0.61 -10.19
CA ARG A 119 10.70 -0.33 -8.81
C ARG A 119 9.80 -1.05 -7.79
N LYS A 120 8.48 -1.00 -7.98
CA LYS A 120 7.52 -1.72 -7.11
C LYS A 120 7.69 -3.23 -7.21
N ALA A 121 7.92 -3.77 -8.41
CA ALA A 121 8.17 -5.20 -8.60
C ALA A 121 9.43 -5.67 -7.84
N ARG A 122 10.53 -4.88 -7.92
CA ARG A 122 11.76 -5.17 -7.15
C ARG A 122 11.54 -5.10 -5.64
N GLU A 123 10.80 -4.12 -5.14
CA GLU A 123 10.50 -4.01 -3.71
C GLU A 123 9.67 -5.21 -3.22
N ILE A 124 8.68 -5.65 -3.98
CA ILE A 124 7.88 -6.84 -3.66
C ILE A 124 8.76 -8.09 -3.65
N GLN A 125 9.68 -8.22 -4.60
CA GLN A 125 10.60 -9.36 -4.66
C GLN A 125 11.53 -9.39 -3.44
N GLN A 126 12.14 -8.25 -3.07
CA GLN A 126 12.96 -8.14 -1.86
C GLN A 126 12.17 -8.50 -0.60
N ARG A 127 10.90 -8.07 -0.49
CA ARG A 127 10.05 -8.46 0.64
C ARG A 127 9.76 -9.96 0.69
N ARG A 128 9.59 -10.60 -0.47
CA ARG A 128 9.38 -12.06 -0.56
C ARG A 128 10.65 -12.82 -0.16
N GLU A 129 11.81 -12.39 -0.61
CA GLU A 129 13.10 -12.98 -0.24
C GLU A 129 13.35 -12.83 1.27
N ALA A 130 13.16 -11.63 1.83
CA ALA A 130 13.28 -11.41 3.28
C ALA A 130 12.25 -12.22 4.10
N ALA A 131 11.04 -12.42 3.58
CA ALA A 131 10.04 -13.27 4.23
C ALA A 131 10.44 -14.76 4.18
N ALA A 132 10.97 -15.23 3.06
CA ALA A 132 11.47 -16.60 2.90
C ALA A 132 12.66 -16.86 3.83
N GLU A 133 13.60 -15.91 3.95
CA GLU A 133 14.74 -16.01 4.86
C GLU A 133 14.29 -16.08 6.33
N ARG A 134 13.29 -15.26 6.72
CA ARG A 134 12.70 -15.34 8.06
C ARG A 134 12.04 -16.69 8.33
N GLN A 135 11.34 -17.26 7.34
CA GLN A 135 10.76 -18.60 7.47
C GLN A 135 11.83 -19.68 7.58
N ALA A 136 12.90 -19.62 6.77
CA ALA A 136 14.03 -20.55 6.84
C ALA A 136 14.72 -20.47 8.21
N ASN A 137 14.96 -19.26 8.72
CA ASN A 137 15.52 -19.06 10.06
C ASN A 137 14.59 -19.62 11.15
N GLN A 138 13.28 -19.40 11.07
CA GLN A 138 12.32 -19.99 12.01
C GLN A 138 12.34 -21.53 11.99
N GLN A 139 12.44 -22.14 10.81
CA GLN A 139 12.57 -23.60 10.68
C GLN A 139 13.87 -24.11 11.29
N MET A 140 14.99 -23.42 11.09
CA MET A 140 16.27 -23.77 11.75
C MET A 140 16.15 -23.71 13.27
N TRP A 141 15.55 -22.65 13.82
CA TRP A 141 15.32 -22.53 15.27
C TRP A 141 14.40 -23.64 15.80
N ALA A 142 13.33 -23.97 15.08
CA ALA A 142 12.42 -25.05 15.45
C ALA A 142 13.14 -26.42 15.46
N ASN A 143 13.97 -26.69 14.45
CA ASN A 143 14.76 -27.92 14.38
C ASN A 143 15.81 -28.00 15.50
N ALA A 144 16.49 -26.89 15.81
CA ALA A 144 17.43 -26.81 16.92
C ALA A 144 16.74 -27.07 18.27
N ALA A 145 15.54 -26.50 18.47
CA ALA A 145 14.74 -26.74 19.67
C ALA A 145 14.31 -28.22 19.80
N LEU A 146 13.87 -28.84 18.69
CA LEU A 146 13.54 -30.27 18.63
C LEU A 146 14.76 -31.15 18.97
N HIS A 147 15.93 -30.83 18.43
CA HIS A 147 17.17 -31.54 18.78
C HIS A 147 17.51 -31.38 20.26
N GLY A 148 17.34 -30.20 20.84
CA GLY A 148 17.51 -29.95 22.27
C GLY A 148 16.56 -30.79 23.13
N LEU A 149 15.28 -30.86 22.75
CA LEU A 149 14.28 -31.70 23.43
C LEU A 149 14.60 -33.19 23.33
N ASN A 150 15.01 -33.68 22.15
CA ASN A 150 15.41 -35.08 21.98
C ASN A 150 16.63 -35.43 22.82
N THR A 151 17.58 -34.51 22.92
CA THR A 151 18.77 -34.67 23.79
C THR A 151 18.36 -34.77 25.25
N LEU A 152 17.51 -33.84 25.73
CA LEU A 152 16.95 -33.88 27.09
C LEU A 152 16.17 -35.16 27.38
N ASN A 153 15.39 -35.64 26.42
CA ASN A 153 14.64 -36.89 26.58
C ASN A 153 15.59 -38.09 26.67
N SER A 154 16.65 -38.13 25.86
CA SER A 154 17.67 -39.17 25.90
C SER A 154 18.43 -39.19 27.23
N THR A 155 18.78 -38.02 27.78
CA THR A 155 19.47 -37.92 29.07
C THR A 155 18.55 -38.30 30.22
N MET A 156 17.26 -37.94 30.16
CA MET A 156 16.26 -38.43 31.11
C MET A 156 16.12 -39.95 31.08
N GLN A 157 15.99 -40.56 29.90
CA GLN A 157 15.91 -42.02 29.76
C GLN A 157 17.18 -42.70 30.30
N GLN A 158 18.35 -42.10 30.08
CA GLN A 158 19.60 -42.62 30.62
C GLN A 158 19.63 -42.53 32.15
N ALA A 159 19.22 -41.40 32.74
CA ALA A 159 19.11 -41.23 34.18
C ALA A 159 18.10 -42.21 34.81
N GLU A 160 16.99 -42.49 34.13
CA GLU A 160 15.99 -43.45 34.58
C GLU A 160 16.53 -44.89 34.52
N ASN A 161 17.23 -45.25 33.45
CA ASN A 161 17.93 -46.54 33.34
C ASN A 161 19.01 -46.71 34.44
N ASP A 162 19.75 -45.65 34.74
CA ASP A 162 20.75 -45.68 35.81
C ASP A 162 20.10 -45.82 37.19
N ARG A 163 18.95 -45.17 37.41
CA ARG A 163 18.13 -45.36 38.62
C ARG A 163 17.61 -46.80 38.74
N ILE A 164 17.15 -47.41 37.64
CA ILE A 164 16.72 -48.83 37.63
C ILE A 164 17.90 -49.74 37.99
N ARG A 165 19.08 -49.52 37.39
CA ARG A 165 20.30 -50.29 37.70
C ARG A 165 20.73 -50.13 39.15
N PHE A 166 20.63 -48.92 39.70
CA PHE A 166 20.93 -48.64 41.10
C PHE A 166 19.98 -49.41 42.04
N ASN A 167 18.67 -49.36 41.79
CA ASN A 167 17.69 -50.11 42.56
C ASN A 167 17.92 -51.62 42.49
N ALA A 168 18.27 -52.16 41.31
CA ALA A 168 18.61 -53.57 41.16
C ALA A 168 19.85 -53.97 41.99
N ARG A 169 20.87 -53.09 42.07
CA ARG A 169 22.03 -53.32 42.95
C ARG A 169 21.61 -53.33 44.42
N ILE A 170 20.81 -52.38 44.87
CA ILE A 170 20.29 -52.35 46.25
C ILE A 170 19.52 -53.64 46.58
N SER A 171 18.59 -54.06 45.72
CA SER A 171 17.83 -55.30 45.92
C SER A 171 18.73 -56.53 46.03
N LYS A 172 19.81 -56.59 45.23
CA LYS A 172 20.79 -57.68 45.31
C LYS A 172 21.55 -57.66 46.65
N THR A 173 21.94 -56.49 47.15
CA THR A 173 22.60 -56.35 48.46
C THR A 173 21.68 -56.77 49.60
N ILE A 174 20.40 -56.37 49.56
CA ILE A 174 19.39 -56.76 50.55
C ILE A 174 19.18 -58.29 50.51
N SER A 175 19.07 -58.88 49.33
CA SER A 175 18.94 -60.34 49.15
C SER A 175 20.14 -61.08 49.73
N ASN A 176 21.37 -60.61 49.46
CA ASN A 176 22.58 -61.22 50.01
C ASN A 176 22.64 -61.11 51.55
N ALA A 177 22.23 -59.96 52.10
CA ALA A 177 22.16 -59.77 53.55
C ALA A 177 21.10 -60.68 54.20
N GLN A 178 19.95 -60.90 53.54
CA GLN A 178 18.94 -61.86 53.99
C GLN A 178 19.45 -63.30 53.95
N GLN A 179 20.15 -63.71 52.89
CA GLN A 179 20.77 -65.04 52.82
C GLN A 179 21.82 -65.25 53.91
N GLN A 180 22.63 -64.23 54.22
CA GLN A 180 23.57 -64.30 55.34
C GLN A 180 22.87 -64.43 56.70
N ARG A 181 21.75 -63.71 56.90
CA ARG A 181 20.93 -63.86 58.12
C ARG A 181 20.35 -65.27 58.24
N GLN A 182 19.80 -65.82 57.16
CA GLN A 182 19.29 -67.20 57.13
C GLN A 182 20.38 -68.23 57.39
N HIS A 183 21.59 -68.04 56.85
CA HIS A 183 22.73 -68.91 57.13
C HIS A 183 23.16 -68.81 58.61
N MET A 184 23.19 -67.61 59.20
CA MET A 184 23.44 -67.45 60.64
C MET A 184 22.34 -68.06 61.51
N GLU A 185 21.08 -67.96 61.11
CA GLU A 185 19.96 -68.62 61.80
C GLU A 185 20.05 -70.14 61.71
N GLN A 186 20.44 -70.71 60.56
CA GLN A 186 20.69 -72.15 60.41
C GLN A 186 21.89 -72.62 61.26
N VAL A 187 22.96 -71.83 61.34
CA VAL A 187 24.13 -72.11 62.20
C VAL A 187 23.76 -72.03 63.69
N ASN A 188 22.87 -71.11 64.08
CA ASN A 188 22.34 -71.05 65.43
C ASN A 188 21.34 -72.18 65.72
N GLN A 189 20.57 -72.64 64.73
CA GLN A 189 19.71 -73.84 64.85
C GLN A 189 20.51 -75.14 64.93
N THR A 190 21.76 -75.19 64.42
CA THR A 190 22.63 -76.37 64.60
C THR A 190 23.28 -76.45 65.98
N ARG A 191 23.08 -75.45 66.85
CA ARG A 191 23.59 -75.44 68.23
C ARG A 191 22.52 -75.75 69.29
N SER A 192 21.27 -75.99 68.89
CA SER A 192 20.16 -76.34 69.78
C SER A 192 19.50 -77.65 69.30
N THR A 193 19.85 -78.76 69.96
CA THR A 193 19.00 -79.95 70.22
C THR A 193 18.11 -80.47 69.08
N SER A 194 18.39 -81.65 68.49
CA SER A 194 17.92 -82.96 69.01
C SER A 194 16.46 -82.97 69.50
N SER A 195 15.51 -83.33 68.64
CA SER A 195 14.54 -84.45 68.82
C SER A 195 13.28 -84.34 67.94
N ASN A 196 12.84 -85.51 67.45
CA ASN A 196 11.47 -85.93 67.09
C ASN A 196 10.70 -85.31 65.90
N ALA A 197 10.70 -86.08 64.82
CA ALA A 197 9.55 -86.80 64.23
C ALA A 197 8.20 -86.08 63.94
N PHE A 198 7.78 -86.22 62.66
CA PHE A 198 6.53 -86.84 62.20
C PHE A 198 5.59 -86.01 61.27
N SER A 199 5.55 -86.46 60.01
CA SER A 199 4.44 -86.59 59.03
C SER A 199 3.46 -85.45 58.72
N SER A 200 3.28 -85.14 57.43
CA SER A 200 2.09 -85.47 56.60
C SER A 200 2.19 -84.76 55.23
N GLN A 201 2.39 -85.48 54.12
CA GLN A 201 1.39 -85.92 53.12
C GLN A 201 0.73 -84.85 52.23
N LYS A 202 1.25 -84.74 51.00
CA LYS A 202 0.61 -85.06 49.70
C LYS A 202 -0.64 -84.27 49.24
N SER A 203 -0.49 -83.55 48.13
CA SER A 203 -1.39 -83.54 46.94
C SER A 203 -0.68 -82.74 45.82
N SER A 204 -0.27 -83.34 44.69
CA SER A 204 -1.03 -83.49 43.42
C SER A 204 -1.86 -82.25 43.08
N SER A 205 -1.78 -81.62 41.92
CA SER A 205 -1.74 -82.18 40.57
C SER A 205 -1.66 -81.04 39.54
N ILE A 206 -0.99 -81.32 38.41
CA ILE A 206 -1.40 -81.01 37.02
C ILE A 206 -2.14 -79.68 36.79
N ASP A 207 -1.49 -78.76 36.06
CA ASP A 207 -2.21 -77.92 35.10
C ASP A 207 -1.29 -77.43 33.96
N LYS A 208 -0.91 -78.37 33.08
CA LYS A 208 -0.36 -78.07 31.76
C LYS A 208 -1.52 -78.03 30.78
N SER A 209 -2.24 -76.91 30.64
CA SER A 209 -3.19 -76.64 29.53
C SER A 209 -3.74 -75.20 29.54
N LYS A 210 -2.91 -74.14 29.60
CA LYS A 210 -3.39 -72.75 29.37
C LYS A 210 -2.37 -71.81 28.68
N GLU A 211 -1.48 -72.34 27.85
CA GLU A 211 -0.53 -71.52 27.06
C GLU A 211 -0.99 -71.23 25.63
N GLY A 212 -2.03 -71.90 25.13
CA GLY A 212 -2.62 -71.63 23.79
C GLY A 212 -3.60 -70.45 23.78
N VAL A 213 -4.52 -70.39 24.76
CA VAL A 213 -5.61 -69.38 24.77
C VAL A 213 -5.13 -67.97 25.18
N LYS A 214 -4.04 -67.86 25.98
CA LYS A 214 -3.47 -66.55 26.36
C LYS A 214 -2.67 -65.87 25.24
N LYS A 215 -2.16 -66.64 24.26
CA LYS A 215 -1.44 -66.09 23.09
C LYS A 215 -2.42 -65.49 22.09
N ASP A 216 -3.54 -66.16 21.82
CA ASP A 216 -4.57 -65.65 20.92
C ASP A 216 -5.25 -64.38 21.49
N GLU A 217 -5.48 -64.32 22.81
CA GLU A 217 -6.05 -63.14 23.47
C GLU A 217 -5.07 -61.95 23.48
N GLN A 218 -3.76 -62.19 23.66
CA GLN A 218 -2.72 -61.16 23.53
C GLN A 218 -2.52 -60.67 22.10
N GLU A 219 -2.67 -61.55 21.10
CA GLU A 219 -2.52 -61.18 19.70
C GLU A 219 -3.73 -60.39 19.18
N LEU A 220 -4.94 -60.73 19.65
CA LEU A 220 -6.16 -59.97 19.39
C LEU A 220 -6.09 -58.57 20.02
N LEU A 221 -5.62 -58.46 21.26
CA LEU A 221 -5.41 -57.18 21.96
C LEU A 221 -4.36 -56.31 21.24
N LYS A 222 -3.24 -56.90 20.79
CA LYS A 222 -2.23 -56.18 20.00
C LYS A 222 -2.79 -55.65 18.68
N LYS A 223 -3.56 -56.46 17.93
CA LYS A 223 -4.22 -56.00 16.70
C LYS A 223 -5.21 -54.86 16.96
N GLN A 224 -5.97 -54.95 18.04
CA GLN A 224 -6.94 -53.91 18.40
C GLN A 224 -6.25 -52.60 18.84
N GLU A 225 -5.12 -52.70 19.54
CA GLU A 225 -4.31 -51.55 19.95
C GLU A 225 -3.59 -50.89 18.75
N GLN A 226 -3.15 -51.69 17.79
CA GLN A 226 -2.52 -51.22 16.55
C GLN A 226 -3.53 -50.52 15.62
N GLN A 227 -4.77 -51.04 15.53
CA GLN A 227 -5.87 -50.36 14.84
C GLN A 227 -6.23 -49.03 15.51
N ARG A 228 -6.33 -48.97 16.85
CA ARG A 228 -6.60 -47.71 17.56
C ARG A 228 -5.47 -46.68 17.36
N LYS A 229 -4.21 -47.11 17.31
CA LYS A 229 -3.08 -46.22 17.01
C LYS A 229 -3.15 -45.65 15.58
N GLN A 230 -3.43 -46.49 14.58
CA GLN A 230 -3.58 -46.02 13.20
C GLN A 230 -4.77 -45.07 13.03
N GLU A 231 -5.90 -45.35 13.68
CA GLU A 231 -7.08 -44.49 13.62
C GLU A 231 -6.85 -43.15 14.35
N ALA A 232 -6.11 -43.17 15.47
CA ALA A 232 -5.69 -41.97 16.18
C ALA A 232 -4.72 -41.12 15.34
N GLU A 233 -3.73 -41.74 14.68
CA GLU A 233 -2.80 -41.04 13.78
C GLU A 233 -3.53 -40.43 12.57
N GLN A 234 -4.48 -41.15 11.96
CA GLN A 234 -5.28 -40.61 10.85
C GLN A 234 -6.15 -39.43 11.30
N LYS A 235 -6.81 -39.52 12.47
CA LYS A 235 -7.58 -38.41 13.04
C LYS A 235 -6.68 -37.20 13.35
N GLN A 236 -5.48 -37.44 13.85
CA GLN A 236 -4.52 -36.39 14.18
C GLN A 236 -3.98 -35.71 12.91
N GLN A 237 -3.67 -36.46 11.85
CA GLN A 237 -3.28 -35.92 10.54
C GLN A 237 -4.42 -35.11 9.89
N ALA A 238 -5.66 -35.58 9.98
CA ALA A 238 -6.83 -34.86 9.46
C ALA A 238 -7.07 -33.53 10.19
N LEU A 239 -6.89 -33.52 11.51
CA LEU A 239 -6.96 -32.30 12.33
C LEU A 239 -5.88 -31.28 11.94
N VAL A 240 -4.64 -31.72 11.72
CA VAL A 240 -3.53 -30.85 11.29
C VAL A 240 -3.81 -30.24 9.92
N LYS A 241 -4.27 -31.04 8.94
CA LYS A 241 -4.63 -30.54 7.60
C LYS A 241 -5.76 -29.50 7.66
N LYS A 242 -6.79 -29.76 8.47
CA LYS A 242 -7.91 -28.83 8.66
C LYS A 242 -7.46 -27.50 9.30
N GLN A 243 -6.55 -27.55 10.27
CA GLN A 243 -5.96 -26.35 10.89
C GLN A 243 -5.07 -25.57 9.91
N GLU A 244 -4.31 -26.24 9.04
CA GLU A 244 -3.47 -25.57 8.05
C GLU A 244 -4.32 -24.86 6.98
N GLU A 245 -5.40 -25.50 6.52
CA GLU A 245 -6.30 -24.92 5.53
C GLU A 245 -7.07 -23.72 6.08
N GLU A 246 -7.52 -23.78 7.35
CA GLU A 246 -8.14 -22.64 8.03
C GLU A 246 -7.16 -21.48 8.21
N LYS A 247 -5.88 -21.76 8.53
CA LYS A 247 -4.83 -20.72 8.60
C LYS A 247 -4.59 -20.06 7.24
N ARG A 248 -4.55 -20.85 6.15
CA ARG A 248 -4.40 -20.31 4.79
C ARG A 248 -5.59 -19.43 4.38
N GLN A 249 -6.82 -19.84 4.70
CA GLN A 249 -8.01 -19.02 4.43
C GLN A 249 -7.98 -17.71 5.20
N LYS A 250 -7.65 -17.74 6.50
CA LYS A 250 -7.50 -16.53 7.33
C LYS A 250 -6.42 -15.60 6.81
N GLU A 251 -5.29 -16.13 6.36
CA GLU A 251 -4.21 -15.31 5.77
C GLU A 251 -4.64 -14.66 4.45
N LEU A 252 -5.34 -15.40 3.57
CA LEU A 252 -5.84 -14.88 2.31
C LEU A 252 -6.86 -13.76 2.52
N GLU A 253 -7.76 -13.92 3.50
CA GLU A 253 -8.74 -12.90 3.86
C GLU A 253 -8.07 -11.64 4.42
N ARG A 254 -7.04 -11.80 5.26
CA ARG A 254 -6.23 -10.68 5.77
C ARG A 254 -5.55 -9.91 4.65
N LYS A 255 -4.95 -10.60 3.68
CA LYS A 255 -4.31 -9.96 2.50
C LYS A 255 -5.33 -9.19 1.67
N LYS A 256 -6.50 -9.77 1.41
CA LYS A 256 -7.58 -9.07 0.68
C LYS A 256 -8.04 -7.81 1.40
N GLN A 257 -8.20 -7.85 2.73
CA GLN A 257 -8.57 -6.67 3.50
C GLN A 257 -7.47 -5.59 3.48
N GLU A 258 -6.21 -5.99 3.55
CA GLU A 258 -5.07 -5.07 3.47
C GLU A 258 -4.99 -4.40 2.09
N ASP A 259 -5.14 -5.16 1.01
CA ASP A 259 -5.15 -4.64 -0.37
C ASP A 259 -6.30 -3.66 -0.60
N LEU A 260 -7.51 -3.98 -0.11
CA LEU A 260 -8.66 -3.07 -0.17
C LEU A 260 -8.42 -1.78 0.62
N ARG A 261 -7.76 -1.87 1.78
CA ARG A 261 -7.42 -0.70 2.59
C ARG A 261 -6.41 0.20 1.88
N LEU A 262 -5.37 -0.39 1.30
CA LEU A 262 -4.35 0.34 0.54
C LEU A 262 -4.95 1.01 -0.71
N ALA A 263 -5.84 0.32 -1.43
CA ALA A 263 -6.53 0.88 -2.59
C ALA A 263 -7.42 2.07 -2.20
N ALA A 264 -8.16 1.97 -1.09
CA ALA A 264 -8.98 3.06 -0.58
C ALA A 264 -8.13 4.28 -0.14
N GLU A 265 -6.97 4.03 0.48
CA GLU A 265 -6.04 5.10 0.86
C GLU A 265 -5.45 5.80 -0.38
N ALA A 266 -5.08 5.04 -1.42
CA ALA A 266 -4.59 5.58 -2.68
C ALA A 266 -5.64 6.47 -3.37
N GLN A 267 -6.90 6.04 -3.40
CA GLN A 267 -7.99 6.85 -3.94
C GLN A 267 -8.20 8.15 -3.16
N LYS A 268 -8.13 8.10 -1.82
CA LYS A 268 -8.23 9.31 -0.98
C LYS A 268 -7.11 10.30 -1.29
N LYS A 269 -5.87 9.83 -1.43
CA LYS A 269 -4.71 10.66 -1.80
C LYS A 269 -4.91 11.29 -3.17
N GLN A 270 -5.31 10.50 -4.17
CA GLN A 270 -5.56 11.00 -5.52
C GLN A 270 -6.68 12.05 -5.57
N GLN A 271 -7.78 11.85 -4.83
CA GLN A 271 -8.85 12.84 -4.72
C GLN A 271 -8.39 14.14 -4.07
N ALA A 272 -7.55 14.06 -3.04
CA ALA A 272 -6.98 15.25 -2.39
C ALA A 272 -6.02 16.00 -3.34
N GLU A 273 -5.18 15.29 -4.09
CA GLU A 273 -4.30 15.90 -5.09
C GLU A 273 -5.06 16.58 -6.23
N ASN A 274 -6.12 15.95 -6.73
CA ASN A 274 -6.99 16.53 -7.76
C ASN A 274 -7.70 17.78 -7.23
N TYR A 275 -8.19 17.74 -6.00
CA TYR A 275 -8.76 18.91 -5.33
C TYR A 275 -7.73 20.05 -5.24
N ASN A 276 -6.51 19.76 -4.78
CA ASN A 276 -5.43 20.76 -4.68
C ASN A 276 -5.10 21.37 -6.04
N ARG A 277 -5.03 20.54 -7.10
CA ARG A 277 -4.77 20.99 -8.47
C ARG A 277 -5.88 21.91 -8.98
N ALA A 278 -7.15 21.56 -8.71
CA ALA A 278 -8.30 22.36 -9.11
C ALA A 278 -8.31 23.73 -8.40
N ILE A 279 -8.05 23.75 -7.08
CA ILE A 279 -7.93 25.00 -6.33
C ILE A 279 -6.80 25.87 -6.88
N ARG A 280 -5.61 25.29 -7.12
CA ARG A 280 -4.47 26.01 -7.72
C ARG A 280 -4.81 26.59 -9.09
N ALA A 281 -5.40 25.80 -9.96
CA ALA A 281 -5.76 26.21 -11.32
C ALA A 281 -6.85 27.31 -11.33
N GLY A 282 -7.76 27.30 -10.35
CA GLY A 282 -8.79 28.33 -10.20
C GLY A 282 -8.35 29.58 -9.43
N THR A 283 -7.22 29.53 -8.70
CA THR A 283 -6.75 30.66 -7.89
C THR A 283 -6.19 31.76 -8.79
N ARG A 284 -6.56 33.00 -8.48
CA ARG A 284 -6.08 34.20 -9.15
C ARG A 284 -5.53 35.14 -8.10
N VAL A 285 -4.36 35.73 -8.38
CA VAL A 285 -3.71 36.71 -7.52
C VAL A 285 -3.27 37.88 -8.37
N GLY A 286 -3.22 39.06 -7.77
CA GLY A 286 -2.84 40.30 -8.41
C GLY A 286 -2.49 41.35 -7.37
N ALA A 287 -2.36 42.60 -7.81
CA ALA A 287 -2.10 43.71 -6.92
C ALA A 287 -3.01 44.89 -7.27
N ILE A 288 -3.37 45.65 -6.24
CA ILE A 288 -4.15 46.89 -6.37
C ILE A 288 -3.47 48.00 -5.59
N SER A 289 -3.62 49.23 -6.08
CA SER A 289 -3.19 50.41 -5.33
C SER A 289 -4.33 50.89 -4.43
N CYS A 290 -4.05 51.06 -3.15
CA CYS A 290 -5.01 51.56 -2.17
C CYS A 290 -4.56 52.92 -1.60
N HIS A 291 -5.52 53.83 -1.42
CA HIS A 291 -5.35 55.18 -0.84
C HIS A 291 -4.25 56.03 -1.51
N GLY A 292 -4.53 56.59 -2.69
CA GLY A 292 -3.72 57.67 -3.27
C GLY A 292 -2.35 57.25 -3.81
N GLY A 293 -2.18 55.98 -4.23
CA GLY A 293 -1.01 55.55 -5.01
C GLY A 293 0.19 55.05 -4.19
N LYS A 294 0.24 55.28 -2.88
CA LYS A 294 1.45 55.06 -2.07
C LYS A 294 1.62 53.63 -1.55
N SER A 295 0.57 52.82 -1.52
CA SER A 295 0.63 51.45 -1.00
C SER A 295 0.04 50.46 -1.99
N THR A 296 0.84 49.45 -2.34
CA THR A 296 0.40 48.34 -3.20
C THR A 296 -0.02 47.17 -2.31
N ARG A 297 -1.25 46.71 -2.45
CA ARG A 297 -1.77 45.53 -1.75
C ARG A 297 -1.84 44.35 -2.69
N ILE A 298 -1.44 43.18 -2.20
CA ILE A 298 -1.65 41.92 -2.93
C ILE A 298 -3.05 41.41 -2.62
N VAL A 299 -3.81 41.13 -3.68
CA VAL A 299 -5.18 40.63 -3.62
C VAL A 299 -5.34 39.40 -4.49
N GLY A 300 -6.51 38.77 -4.44
CA GLY A 300 -6.82 37.62 -5.27
C GLY A 300 -8.18 37.04 -4.98
N VAL A 301 -8.42 35.84 -5.53
CA VAL A 301 -9.57 34.99 -5.22
C VAL A 301 -9.09 33.54 -5.24
N LEU A 302 -9.44 32.75 -4.22
CA LEU A 302 -9.14 31.33 -4.20
C LEU A 302 -10.03 30.60 -5.21
N GLY A 303 -9.46 29.64 -5.93
CA GLY A 303 -10.22 28.76 -6.80
C GLY A 303 -11.29 28.00 -6.01
N LYS A 304 -12.45 27.78 -6.62
CA LYS A 304 -13.51 26.95 -6.03
C LYS A 304 -13.46 25.56 -6.63
N ALA A 305 -13.40 24.54 -5.79
CA ALA A 305 -13.52 23.14 -6.18
C ALA A 305 -14.37 22.38 -5.14
N GLN A 306 -15.03 21.31 -5.56
CA GLN A 306 -15.80 20.49 -4.64
C GLN A 306 -14.85 19.76 -3.68
N ARG A 307 -14.98 20.04 -2.38
CA ARG A 307 -14.13 19.47 -1.34
C ARG A 307 -14.48 18.01 -1.08
N PRO A 308 -13.51 17.06 -1.15
CA PRO A 308 -13.73 15.69 -0.73
C PRO A 308 -14.02 15.59 0.78
N LYS A 309 -14.83 14.60 1.19
CA LYS A 309 -15.26 14.45 2.61
C LYS A 309 -14.10 14.23 3.59
N HIS A 310 -12.99 13.65 3.14
CA HIS A 310 -11.80 13.38 3.97
C HIS A 310 -10.83 14.56 4.07
N VAL A 311 -11.09 15.67 3.37
CA VAL A 311 -10.31 16.90 3.46
C VAL A 311 -10.98 17.82 4.50
N TYR A 312 -10.35 17.99 5.65
CA TYR A 312 -10.97 18.64 6.81
C TYR A 312 -11.09 20.16 6.65
N ASN A 313 -10.08 20.80 6.08
CA ASN A 313 -10.03 22.24 5.86
C ASN A 313 -10.01 22.58 4.37
N ALA A 314 -10.66 23.68 3.99
CA ALA A 314 -10.50 24.22 2.65
C ALA A 314 -9.02 24.55 2.41
N CYS A 315 -8.53 24.31 1.18
CA CYS A 315 -7.17 24.67 0.81
C CYS A 315 -6.97 26.17 1.02
N ARG A 316 -5.88 26.54 1.71
CA ARG A 316 -5.48 27.93 1.93
C ARG A 316 -4.24 28.22 1.10
N LEU A 317 -4.21 29.41 0.50
CA LEU A 317 -2.97 29.96 -0.05
C LEU A 317 -2.09 30.37 1.13
N GLN A 318 -0.82 29.95 1.12
CA GLN A 318 0.14 30.25 2.18
C GLN A 318 1.18 31.27 1.73
N GLU A 319 1.58 31.21 0.46
CA GLU A 319 2.69 32.01 -0.05
C GLU A 319 2.39 32.48 -1.48
N VAL A 320 2.76 33.73 -1.72
CA VAL A 320 2.85 34.30 -3.06
C VAL A 320 4.25 34.83 -3.29
N ARG A 321 4.64 34.85 -4.55
CA ARG A 321 5.79 35.61 -5.02
C ARG A 321 5.35 36.76 -5.90
N TYR A 322 6.09 37.85 -5.85
CA TYR A 322 5.82 39.04 -6.64
C TYR A 322 7.12 39.70 -7.11
N ARG A 323 7.07 40.43 -8.23
CA ARG A 323 8.19 41.25 -8.72
C ARG A 323 7.71 42.34 -9.66
N CYS A 324 8.47 43.44 -9.71
CA CYS A 324 8.31 44.41 -10.79
C CYS A 324 8.95 43.89 -12.09
N PRO A 325 8.48 44.29 -13.28
CA PRO A 325 9.01 43.79 -14.55
C PRO A 325 10.51 44.08 -14.74
N SER A 326 11.00 45.19 -14.19
CA SER A 326 12.40 45.60 -14.20
C SER A 326 13.29 44.86 -13.19
N GLU A 327 12.70 44.11 -12.26
CA GLU A 327 13.45 43.35 -11.25
C GLU A 327 13.72 41.91 -11.72
N SER A 328 14.97 41.46 -11.55
CA SER A 328 15.39 40.09 -11.85
C SER A 328 14.94 39.10 -10.77
N ASN A 329 14.87 39.53 -9.51
CA ASN A 329 14.60 38.67 -8.37
C ASN A 329 13.12 38.68 -7.96
N TRP A 330 12.60 37.50 -7.64
CA TRP A 330 11.28 37.37 -7.03
C TRP A 330 11.36 37.68 -5.54
N ARG A 331 10.40 38.47 -5.05
CA ARG A 331 10.17 38.67 -3.62
C ARG A 331 9.05 37.73 -3.18
N HIS A 332 9.09 37.29 -1.93
CA HIS A 332 8.16 36.31 -1.37
C HIS A 332 7.45 36.90 -0.17
N THR A 333 6.20 36.52 0.02
CA THR A 333 5.46 36.85 1.23
C THR A 333 4.54 35.69 1.59
N SER A 334 4.53 35.33 2.87
CA SER A 334 3.80 34.19 3.41
C SER A 334 2.93 34.60 4.58
N ARG A 335 1.72 34.06 4.67
CA ARG A 335 0.83 34.19 5.83
C ARG A 335 0.04 32.90 6.01
N SER A 336 -0.35 32.62 7.26
CA SER A 336 -1.15 31.45 7.61
C SER A 336 -2.57 31.49 7.05
N ASP A 337 -3.14 32.70 6.90
CA ASP A 337 -4.51 32.93 6.46
C ASP A 337 -4.61 34.03 5.39
N TRP A 338 -4.42 33.65 4.13
CA TRP A 338 -4.72 34.55 3.01
C TRP A 338 -6.23 34.65 2.79
N LEU A 339 -6.86 35.64 3.42
CA LEU A 339 -8.19 36.10 3.03
C LEU A 339 -8.05 37.01 1.82
N LEU A 340 -8.18 36.39 0.66
CA LEU A 340 -8.16 37.06 -0.64
C LEU A 340 -9.43 37.92 -0.79
N ASN A 341 -9.35 39.20 -0.42
CA ASN A 341 -10.42 40.17 -0.56
C ASN A 341 -10.15 41.09 -1.76
N ASN A 342 -11.20 41.42 -2.52
CA ASN A 342 -11.09 42.22 -3.74
C ASN A 342 -11.17 43.74 -3.48
N ALA A 343 -11.03 44.18 -2.22
CA ALA A 343 -11.29 45.55 -1.82
C ALA A 343 -10.11 46.16 -1.05
N CYS A 344 -9.94 47.48 -1.17
CA CYS A 344 -9.08 48.29 -0.30
C CYS A 344 -9.65 48.49 1.12
N ILE A 345 -10.81 47.91 1.41
CA ILE A 345 -11.51 48.03 2.68
C ILE A 345 -11.02 46.88 3.57
N GLY A 346 -10.13 47.23 4.51
CA GLY A 346 -9.42 46.32 5.39
C GLY A 346 -10.35 45.62 6.38
N VAL A 347 -10.91 44.49 5.96
CA VAL A 347 -11.41 43.45 6.86
C VAL A 347 -10.62 42.19 6.51
N GLY A 348 -9.34 42.21 6.85
CA GLY A 348 -8.39 41.17 6.49
C GLY A 348 -6.95 41.58 6.75
N ASP A 349 -6.11 40.56 6.87
CA ASP A 349 -4.66 40.63 7.06
C ASP A 349 -3.98 41.07 5.74
N ASP A 350 -4.22 42.32 5.34
CA ASP A 350 -3.82 42.88 4.05
C ASP A 350 -2.30 42.88 3.88
N VAL A 351 -1.80 42.17 2.85
CA VAL A 351 -0.37 42.14 2.54
C VAL A 351 0.00 43.36 1.71
N THR A 352 0.49 44.38 2.40
CA THR A 352 1.04 45.59 1.78
C THR A 352 2.50 45.35 1.39
N VAL A 353 2.85 45.65 0.14
CA VAL A 353 4.20 45.49 -0.38
C VAL A 353 4.73 46.82 -0.92
N ASN A 354 5.97 47.13 -0.57
CA ASN A 354 6.69 48.29 -1.09
C ASN A 354 7.43 47.87 -2.36
N VAL A 355 6.94 48.34 -3.49
CA VAL A 355 7.43 48.01 -4.83
C VAL A 355 7.67 49.31 -5.61
N SER A 356 8.66 49.30 -6.50
CA SER A 356 9.08 50.48 -7.27
C SER A 356 8.21 50.75 -8.50
N CYS A 357 7.38 49.78 -8.90
CA CYS A 357 6.48 49.88 -10.03
C CYS A 357 5.02 50.12 -9.59
N PRO A 358 4.16 50.65 -10.48
CA PRO A 358 2.71 50.70 -10.25
C PRO A 358 2.12 49.32 -10.01
N ALA A 359 1.04 49.25 -9.22
CA ALA A 359 0.39 48.00 -8.85
C ALA A 359 -0.07 47.19 -10.08
N GLU A 360 -0.50 47.88 -11.13
CA GLU A 360 -0.96 47.29 -12.40
C GLU A 360 0.15 46.57 -13.17
N GLN A 361 1.41 46.94 -12.91
CA GLN A 361 2.59 46.34 -13.52
C GLN A 361 3.20 45.22 -12.67
N LEU A 362 2.75 45.09 -11.41
CA LEU A 362 3.30 44.10 -10.50
C LEU A 362 2.86 42.69 -10.90
N ILE A 363 3.83 41.80 -11.14
CA ILE A 363 3.55 40.41 -11.46
C ILE A 363 3.45 39.65 -10.15
N VAL A 364 2.29 39.06 -9.86
CA VAL A 364 2.04 38.25 -8.65
C VAL A 364 1.73 36.81 -9.04
N GLN A 365 2.28 35.84 -8.32
CA GLN A 365 2.03 34.42 -8.53
C GLN A 365 1.85 33.69 -7.20
N ALA A 366 0.81 32.85 -7.14
CA ALA A 366 0.62 31.93 -6.03
C ALA A 366 1.64 30.80 -6.10
N THR A 367 2.37 30.53 -5.02
CA THR A 367 3.46 29.54 -4.98
C THR A 367 3.13 28.35 -4.11
N ARG A 368 2.61 28.58 -2.89
CA ARG A 368 2.38 27.51 -1.92
C ARG A 368 0.94 27.50 -1.43
N PHE A 369 0.33 26.32 -1.44
CA PHE A 369 -0.99 26.05 -0.88
C PHE A 369 -0.86 25.00 0.21
N SER A 370 -1.59 25.16 1.30
CA SER A 370 -1.77 24.11 2.32
C SER A 370 -3.20 23.62 2.31
N CYS A 371 -3.34 22.30 2.27
CA CYS A 371 -4.61 21.61 2.33
C CYS A 371 -4.43 20.48 3.33
N ASP A 372 -5.11 20.55 4.47
CA ASP A 372 -4.95 19.56 5.52
C ASP A 372 -5.67 18.27 5.11
N VAL A 373 -4.89 17.24 4.75
CA VAL A 373 -5.35 15.89 4.41
C VAL A 373 -5.02 14.97 5.59
N LYS A 374 -6.01 14.21 6.09
CA LYS A 374 -5.80 13.20 7.14
C LYS A 374 -5.16 11.93 6.63
#